data_AF-A0AAE3W2E3-F1
#
_entry.id   AF-A0AAE3W2E3-F1
#
_cell.length_a   1.000
_cell.length_b   1.000
_cell.length_c   1.000
_cell.angle_alpha   90.00
_cell.angle_beta   90.00
_cell.angle_gamma   90.00
#
_symmetry.space_group_name_H-M   'P 1'
#
loop_
_entity.id
_entity.type
_entity.pdbx_description
1 polymer ?
#
loop_
_entity_poly.entity_id
_entity_poly.type
_entity_poly.pdbx_seq_one_letter_code
_entity_poly.pdbx_strand_id
1 'polypeptide(L)'
;MSREPLPEDPFAGQPDWAPRPPRAIVPMPATAGGDLRGRRVITGLPGLGWRADLRADERVVQGSRTYVPIMQEQEWYRAEAEQIEVFAPLVPQERVWIETIGSTPVSDGPRDVLARLVSLDAPTPRDPVPVIDAPSVLGRRVVQMVDGVERRDLRAVTDLYSNAEGDICLRVAAELDWYRWSWTGQLPKTLETPVHLAWLE
;
A
#
# COMPACT_ATOMS: atom_id res chain seq x y z
N MET A 1 21.57 40.31 -10.79
CA MET A 1 22.32 39.17 -11.37
C MET A 1 21.35 38.02 -11.51
N SER A 2 20.87 37.79 -12.73
CA SER A 2 19.88 36.75 -13.03
C SER A 2 20.56 35.39 -13.02
N ARG A 3 20.07 34.45 -12.21
CA ARG A 3 20.54 33.06 -12.22
C ARG A 3 20.01 32.39 -13.49
N GLU A 4 20.92 32.06 -14.40
CA GLU A 4 20.66 31.16 -15.51
C GLU A 4 20.26 29.78 -14.96
N PRO A 5 19.15 29.16 -15.40
CA PRO A 5 18.83 27.80 -14.99
C PRO A 5 19.85 26.83 -15.61
N LEU A 6 20.37 25.91 -14.79
CA LEU A 6 21.24 24.83 -15.25
C LEU A 6 20.49 23.98 -16.31
N PRO A 7 21.16 23.55 -17.39
CA PRO A 7 20.55 22.65 -18.37
C PRO A 7 20.15 21.33 -17.70
N GLU A 8 18.95 20.85 -18.02
CA GLU A 8 18.48 19.52 -17.61
C GLU A 8 19.48 18.46 -18.11
N ASP A 9 19.90 17.57 -17.21
CA ASP A 9 20.85 16.49 -17.52
C ASP A 9 20.20 15.51 -18.52
N PRO A 10 20.74 15.38 -19.75
CA PRO A 10 20.17 14.50 -20.77
C PRO A 10 20.28 13.00 -20.43
N PHE A 11 20.99 12.64 -19.35
CA PHE A 11 21.10 11.29 -18.83
C PHE A 11 20.28 11.06 -17.55
N ALA A 12 19.52 12.06 -17.07
CA ALA A 12 18.59 11.91 -15.95
C ALA A 12 17.29 11.18 -16.33
N GLY A 13 17.20 10.66 -17.57
CA GLY A 13 16.16 9.70 -17.95
C GLY A 13 16.37 8.38 -17.22
N GLN A 14 15.31 7.86 -16.62
CA GLN A 14 15.30 6.50 -16.08
C GLN A 14 15.72 5.56 -17.23
N PRO A 15 16.76 4.73 -17.07
CA PRO A 15 17.26 3.93 -18.19
C PRO A 15 16.18 2.93 -18.63
N ASP A 16 16.05 2.66 -19.93
CA ASP A 16 14.98 1.83 -20.52
C ASP A 16 14.86 0.41 -19.94
N TRP A 17 15.88 -0.07 -19.21
CA TRP A 17 15.89 -1.36 -18.53
C TRP A 17 15.27 -1.33 -17.12
N ALA A 18 15.09 -0.15 -16.51
CA ALA A 18 14.49 -0.03 -15.20
C ALA A 18 12.98 -0.31 -15.29
N PRO A 19 12.41 -1.16 -14.41
CA PRO A 19 10.98 -1.39 -14.41
C PRO A 19 10.24 -0.08 -14.20
N ARG A 20 9.17 0.14 -14.97
CA ARG A 20 8.26 1.26 -14.71
C ARG A 20 7.75 1.17 -13.28
N PRO A 21 7.58 2.31 -12.58
CA PRO A 21 6.98 2.30 -11.25
C PRO A 21 5.59 1.66 -11.30
N PRO A 22 5.16 0.97 -10.22
CA PRO A 22 3.79 0.46 -10.13
C PRO A 22 2.78 1.62 -10.07
N ARG A 23 1.50 1.30 -10.20
CA ARG A 23 0.40 2.25 -10.03
C ARG A 23 0.23 2.64 -8.56
N ALA A 24 -0.17 3.88 -8.32
CA ALA A 24 -0.44 4.39 -6.96
C ALA A 24 -1.68 3.75 -6.34
N ILE A 25 -1.77 3.79 -5.00
CA ILE A 25 -3.01 3.50 -4.28
C ILE A 25 -3.83 4.78 -4.16
N VAL A 26 -5.04 4.75 -4.69
CA VAL A 26 -5.97 5.89 -4.71
C VAL A 26 -7.17 5.59 -3.80
N PRO A 27 -7.37 6.37 -2.73
CA PRO A 27 -8.56 6.28 -1.89
C PRO A 27 -9.82 6.70 -2.67
N MET A 28 -10.86 5.87 -2.64
CA MET A 28 -12.16 6.16 -3.24
C MET A 28 -13.26 6.14 -2.17
N PRO A 29 -14.19 7.10 -2.10
CA PRO A 29 -15.28 7.06 -1.14
C PRO A 29 -16.11 5.77 -1.28
N ALA A 30 -16.41 5.08 -0.18
CA ALA A 30 -17.26 3.89 -0.21
C ALA A 30 -18.70 4.21 -0.71
N THR A 31 -19.11 5.48 -0.66
CA THR A 31 -20.38 5.97 -1.21
C THR A 31 -20.47 5.91 -2.72
N ALA A 32 -19.33 5.84 -3.43
CA ALA A 32 -19.29 5.73 -4.89
C ALA A 32 -19.79 4.37 -5.43
N GLY A 33 -20.10 3.42 -4.54
CA GLY A 33 -20.55 2.07 -4.90
C GLY A 33 -19.42 1.04 -4.88
N GLY A 34 -19.72 -0.19 -5.30
CA GLY A 34 -18.77 -1.31 -5.32
C GLY A 34 -18.86 -2.25 -4.11
N ASP A 35 -18.35 -3.46 -4.33
CA ASP A 35 -18.17 -4.51 -3.33
C ASP A 35 -17.14 -4.06 -2.26
N LEU A 36 -17.44 -4.33 -1.00
CA LEU A 36 -16.61 -4.00 0.15
C LEU A 36 -15.95 -5.20 0.80
N ARG A 37 -16.45 -6.42 0.58
CA ARG A 37 -16.00 -7.58 1.34
C ARG A 37 -14.52 -7.85 1.09
N GLY A 38 -13.75 -7.83 2.16
CA GLY A 38 -12.31 -8.06 2.13
C GLY A 38 -11.49 -6.97 1.46
N ARG A 39 -12.10 -5.86 1.02
CA ARG A 39 -11.38 -4.71 0.48
C ARG A 39 -10.57 -4.03 1.57
N ARG A 40 -9.36 -3.58 1.21
CA ARG A 40 -8.59 -2.66 2.05
C ARG A 40 -9.27 -1.31 2.09
N VAL A 41 -9.36 -0.73 3.27
CA VAL A 41 -10.05 0.53 3.51
C VAL A 41 -9.28 1.44 4.45
N ILE A 42 -9.59 2.72 4.34
CA ILE A 42 -9.16 3.79 5.22
C ILE A 42 -10.42 4.34 5.88
N THR A 43 -10.36 4.57 7.18
CA THR A 43 -11.44 5.24 7.92
C THR A 43 -10.96 6.56 8.48
N GLY A 44 -11.84 7.54 8.64
CA GLY A 44 -11.47 8.80 9.25
C GLY A 44 -12.54 9.87 9.15
N LEU A 45 -12.18 11.07 9.60
CA LEU A 45 -13.02 12.25 9.47
C LEU A 45 -12.23 13.35 8.76
N PRO A 46 -12.79 13.94 7.69
CA PRO A 46 -12.21 15.11 7.05
C PRO A 46 -11.80 16.19 8.06
N GLY A 47 -10.63 16.77 7.86
CA GLY A 47 -10.06 17.79 8.75
C GLY A 47 -9.45 17.28 10.06
N LEU A 48 -9.61 15.99 10.43
CA LEU A 48 -9.04 15.43 11.66
C LEU A 48 -7.94 14.41 11.41
N GLY A 49 -8.17 13.44 10.53
CA GLY A 49 -7.19 12.41 10.24
C GLY A 49 -7.78 11.07 9.80
N TRP A 50 -6.87 10.14 9.50
CA TRP A 50 -7.15 8.89 8.79
C TRP A 50 -6.46 7.71 9.46
N ARG A 51 -7.08 6.54 9.41
CA ARG A 51 -6.55 5.25 9.86
C ARG A 51 -6.63 4.24 8.74
N ALA A 52 -5.49 3.60 8.45
CA ALA A 52 -5.33 2.58 7.42
C ALA A 52 -5.05 1.19 8.04
N ASP A 53 -4.65 0.23 7.21
CA ASP A 53 -4.42 -1.17 7.58
C ASP A 53 -5.69 -1.87 8.09
N LEU A 54 -6.82 -1.51 7.48
CA LEU A 54 -8.15 -2.01 7.80
C LEU A 54 -8.73 -2.76 6.62
N ARG A 55 -9.65 -3.68 6.92
CA ARG A 55 -10.51 -4.31 5.91
C ARG A 55 -11.98 -4.14 6.25
N ALA A 56 -12.78 -4.09 5.20
CA ALA A 56 -14.22 -4.00 5.30
C ALA A 56 -14.89 -5.35 5.07
N ASP A 57 -16.08 -5.50 5.65
CA ASP A 57 -17.07 -6.49 5.23
C ASP A 57 -18.25 -5.79 4.52
N GLU A 58 -19.26 -6.56 4.14
CA GLU A 58 -20.44 -6.06 3.46
C GLU A 58 -21.21 -5.00 4.25
N ARG A 59 -21.83 -4.10 3.49
CA ARG A 59 -22.60 -2.98 4.04
C ARG A 59 -23.80 -3.48 4.83
N VAL A 60 -24.07 -2.83 5.95
CA VAL A 60 -25.27 -3.10 6.77
C VAL A 60 -26.09 -1.82 6.86
N VAL A 61 -27.38 -1.92 6.54
CA VAL A 61 -28.34 -0.82 6.69
C VAL A 61 -29.01 -0.92 8.06
N GLN A 62 -28.92 0.14 8.87
CA GLN A 62 -29.61 0.24 10.15
C GLN A 62 -30.43 1.53 10.19
N GLY A 63 -31.76 1.37 10.14
CA GLY A 63 -32.67 2.50 10.02
C GLY A 63 -32.44 3.26 8.71
N SER A 64 -32.15 4.57 8.81
CA SER A 64 -31.88 5.44 7.66
C SER A 64 -30.40 5.60 7.32
N ARG A 65 -29.50 4.85 7.97
CA ARG A 65 -28.05 4.96 7.80
C ARG A 65 -27.43 3.66 7.30
N THR A 66 -26.42 3.79 6.44
CA THR A 66 -25.59 2.68 5.99
C THR A 66 -24.28 2.70 6.76
N TYR A 67 -23.93 1.53 7.29
CA TYR A 67 -22.69 1.29 8.00
C TYR A 67 -21.85 0.23 7.28
N VAL A 68 -20.56 0.25 7.53
CA VAL A 68 -19.61 -0.76 7.05
C VAL A 68 -18.94 -1.38 8.28
N PRO A 69 -18.96 -2.71 8.45
CA PRO A 69 -18.14 -3.38 9.45
C PRO A 69 -16.67 -3.26 9.07
N ILE A 70 -15.85 -2.76 10.01
CA ILE A 70 -14.42 -2.52 9.81
C ILE A 70 -13.61 -3.31 10.81
N MET A 71 -12.56 -4.00 10.39
CA MET A 71 -11.67 -4.78 11.26
C MET A 71 -10.19 -4.53 10.91
N GLN A 72 -9.27 -4.88 11.82
CA GLN A 72 -7.85 -4.86 11.45
C GLN A 72 -7.58 -5.85 10.33
N GLU A 73 -6.64 -5.52 9.45
CA GLU A 73 -6.29 -6.41 8.34
C GLU A 73 -5.85 -7.80 8.81
N GLN A 74 -5.06 -7.89 9.90
CA GLN A 74 -4.68 -9.16 10.52
C GLN A 74 -5.89 -9.99 10.98
N GLU A 75 -6.89 -9.35 11.58
CA GLU A 75 -8.10 -10.02 12.06
C GLU A 75 -8.93 -10.56 10.89
N TRP A 76 -9.03 -9.79 9.80
CA TRP A 76 -9.68 -10.24 8.57
C TRP A 76 -8.99 -11.48 8.00
N TYR A 77 -7.65 -11.47 7.87
CA TYR A 77 -6.91 -12.62 7.36
C TYR A 77 -7.07 -13.85 8.26
N ARG A 78 -7.08 -13.66 9.58
CA ARG A 78 -7.31 -14.74 10.52
C ARG A 78 -8.72 -15.29 10.39
N ALA A 79 -9.73 -14.42 10.31
CA ALA A 79 -11.13 -14.80 10.13
C ALA A 79 -11.33 -15.66 8.87
N GLU A 80 -10.80 -15.19 7.74
CA GLU A 80 -10.90 -15.89 6.46
C GLU A 80 -10.07 -17.19 6.45
N ALA A 81 -8.88 -17.22 7.06
CA ALA A 81 -8.06 -18.43 7.07
C ALA A 81 -8.59 -19.52 8.01
N GLU A 82 -9.07 -19.14 9.19
CA GLU A 82 -9.53 -20.08 10.23
C GLU A 82 -11.05 -20.30 10.19
N GLN A 83 -11.76 -19.61 9.28
CA GLN A 83 -13.22 -19.63 9.16
C GLN A 83 -13.92 -19.32 10.49
N ILE A 84 -13.46 -18.25 11.15
CA ILE A 84 -14.01 -17.77 12.43
C ILE A 84 -14.67 -16.41 12.24
N GLU A 85 -15.63 -16.11 13.12
CA GLU A 85 -16.21 -14.78 13.21
C GLU A 85 -15.32 -13.86 14.04
N VAL A 86 -15.18 -12.62 13.59
CA VAL A 86 -14.47 -11.55 14.31
C VAL A 86 -15.40 -10.38 14.53
N PHE A 87 -15.27 -9.73 15.69
CA PHE A 87 -16.02 -8.54 15.97
C PHE A 87 -15.51 -7.38 15.11
N ALA A 88 -16.42 -6.70 14.41
CA ALA A 88 -16.10 -5.55 13.58
C ALA A 88 -16.98 -4.35 13.97
N PRO A 89 -16.43 -3.24 14.45
CA PRO A 89 -17.20 -2.02 14.65
C PRO A 89 -17.86 -1.53 13.36
N LEU A 90 -19.09 -1.02 13.50
CA LEU A 90 -19.84 -0.39 12.43
C LEU A 90 -19.43 1.07 12.27
N VAL A 91 -18.82 1.39 11.14
CA VAL A 91 -18.42 2.75 10.77
C VAL A 91 -19.41 3.33 9.76
N PRO A 92 -19.91 4.56 9.95
CA PRO A 92 -20.76 5.20 8.95
C PRO A 92 -20.09 5.22 7.58
N GLN A 93 -20.79 4.83 6.53
CA GLN A 93 -20.23 4.64 5.19
C GLN A 93 -19.51 5.89 4.65
N GLU A 94 -20.01 7.08 4.97
CA GLU A 94 -19.42 8.37 4.59
C GLU A 94 -18.02 8.62 5.18
N ARG A 95 -17.60 7.81 6.15
CA ARG A 95 -16.27 7.86 6.79
C ARG A 95 -15.32 6.78 6.28
N VAL A 96 -15.74 6.01 5.28
CA VAL A 96 -14.99 4.86 4.74
C VAL A 96 -14.52 5.17 3.32
N TRP A 97 -13.24 4.92 3.08
CA TRP A 97 -12.59 5.06 1.78
C TRP A 97 -11.96 3.72 1.40
N ILE A 98 -12.20 3.25 0.18
CA ILE A 98 -11.65 2.03 -0.36
C ILE A 98 -10.28 2.32 -0.97
N GLU A 99 -9.27 1.52 -0.63
CA GLU A 99 -7.99 1.55 -1.35
C GLU A 99 -8.19 0.91 -2.73
N THR A 100 -7.92 1.67 -3.78
CA THR A 100 -8.02 1.22 -5.18
C THR A 100 -6.70 1.43 -5.91
N ILE A 101 -6.48 0.72 -7.01
CA ILE A 101 -5.28 0.88 -7.83
C ILE A 101 -5.57 1.97 -8.87
N GLY A 102 -4.74 3.01 -8.92
CA GLY A 102 -4.85 4.11 -9.88
C GLY A 102 -4.64 3.66 -11.33
N SER A 103 -5.00 4.52 -12.28
CA SER A 103 -4.95 4.20 -13.71
C SER A 103 -3.58 4.40 -14.36
N THR A 104 -2.72 5.21 -13.75
CA THR A 104 -1.43 5.61 -14.31
C THR A 104 -0.37 5.56 -13.21
N PRO A 105 0.85 5.05 -13.48
CA PRO A 105 1.95 5.23 -12.56
C PRO A 105 2.17 6.73 -12.31
N VAL A 106 2.21 7.13 -11.04
CA VAL A 106 2.53 8.51 -10.69
C VAL A 106 4.04 8.64 -10.76
N SER A 107 4.50 9.53 -11.62
CA SER A 107 5.86 10.04 -11.59
C SER A 107 5.81 11.42 -10.93
N ASP A 108 6.61 11.63 -9.90
CA ASP A 108 7.46 12.82 -9.88
C ASP A 108 8.50 12.76 -8.76
N GLY A 109 9.68 13.31 -9.07
CA GLY A 109 10.87 13.34 -8.22
C GLY A 109 10.72 14.16 -6.93
N PRO A 110 11.84 14.46 -6.24
CA PRO A 110 11.81 15.07 -4.92
C PRO A 110 11.07 16.41 -4.91
N ARG A 111 9.94 16.44 -4.21
CA ARG A 111 9.14 17.64 -3.96
C ARG A 111 9.59 18.33 -2.67
N ASP A 112 9.66 19.66 -2.69
CA ASP A 112 9.90 20.44 -1.47
C ASP A 112 8.79 20.23 -0.42
N VAL A 113 8.94 20.80 0.78
CA VAL A 113 7.95 20.61 1.88
C VAL A 113 6.58 21.19 1.51
N LEU A 114 6.54 22.32 0.79
CA LEU A 114 5.29 22.99 0.44
C LEU A 114 4.52 22.21 -0.63
N ALA A 115 5.24 21.65 -1.60
CA ALA A 115 4.69 20.77 -2.63
C ALA A 115 4.21 19.40 -2.09
N ARG A 116 4.54 19.07 -0.84
CA ARG A 116 4.06 17.86 -0.14
C ARG A 116 2.85 18.11 0.78
N LEU A 117 2.36 19.34 0.87
CA LEU A 117 1.14 19.64 1.63
C LEU A 117 -0.07 18.99 0.94
N VAL A 118 -0.99 18.47 1.75
CA VAL A 118 -2.16 17.71 1.28
C VAL A 118 -3.47 18.38 1.72
N SER A 119 -4.55 18.15 0.97
CA SER A 119 -5.89 18.43 1.49
C SER A 119 -6.25 17.45 2.61
N LEU A 120 -7.02 17.92 3.59
CA LEU A 120 -7.57 17.10 4.66
C LEU A 120 -9.01 16.63 4.39
N ASP A 121 -9.55 16.89 3.19
CA ASP A 121 -10.91 16.51 2.81
C ASP A 121 -11.03 15.01 2.48
N ALA A 122 -9.91 14.41 2.08
CA ALA A 122 -9.80 13.01 1.70
C ALA A 122 -8.44 12.44 2.17
N PRO A 123 -8.33 11.10 2.36
CA PRO A 123 -7.03 10.48 2.53
C PRO A 123 -6.16 10.73 1.29
N THR A 124 -4.86 10.97 1.52
CA THR A 124 -3.90 11.21 0.44
C THR A 124 -3.69 9.92 -0.38
N PRO A 125 -3.64 10.00 -1.72
CA PRO A 125 -3.10 8.91 -2.54
C PRO A 125 -1.69 8.51 -2.08
N ARG A 126 -1.36 7.23 -2.17
CA ARG A 126 -0.03 6.72 -1.85
C ARG A 126 0.71 6.38 -3.14
N ASP A 127 1.69 7.21 -3.45
CA ASP A 127 2.60 6.98 -4.55
C ASP A 127 3.62 5.90 -4.13
N PRO A 128 3.98 4.99 -5.04
CA PRO A 128 4.91 3.94 -4.71
C PRO A 128 6.32 4.49 -4.53
N VAL A 129 7.04 3.97 -3.54
CA VAL A 129 8.39 4.41 -3.20
C VAL A 129 9.37 3.27 -3.50
N PRO A 130 10.46 3.48 -4.26
CA PRO A 130 11.49 2.47 -4.42
C PRO A 130 11.98 2.00 -3.05
N VAL A 131 12.13 0.69 -2.84
CA VAL A 131 12.59 0.19 -1.53
C VAL A 131 13.98 0.71 -1.15
N ILE A 132 14.82 1.05 -2.13
CA ILE A 132 16.16 1.61 -1.93
C ILE A 132 16.14 3.04 -1.37
N ASP A 133 15.07 3.79 -1.63
CA ASP A 133 14.90 5.16 -1.13
C ASP A 133 14.25 5.21 0.26
N ALA A 134 13.76 4.07 0.75
CA ALA A 134 13.10 3.97 2.04
C ALA A 134 14.11 3.65 3.16
N PRO A 135 14.04 4.34 4.31
CA PRO A 135 14.95 4.09 5.42
C PRO A 135 14.75 2.72 6.09
N SER A 136 13.54 2.16 6.00
CA SER A 136 13.22 0.79 6.43
C SER A 136 11.99 0.28 5.68
N VAL A 137 11.98 -1.02 5.43
CA VAL A 137 10.95 -1.71 4.66
C VAL A 137 10.27 -2.82 5.45
N LEU A 138 10.88 -3.33 6.52
CA LEU A 138 10.37 -4.46 7.30
C LEU A 138 8.88 -4.32 7.67
N GLY A 139 8.10 -5.36 7.36
CA GLY A 139 6.66 -5.46 7.65
C GLY A 139 5.75 -4.60 6.76
N ARG A 140 6.32 -3.71 5.93
CA ARG A 140 5.56 -2.84 5.02
C ARG A 140 5.08 -3.62 3.80
N ARG A 141 4.01 -3.12 3.17
CA ARG A 141 3.46 -3.66 1.93
C ARG A 141 4.40 -3.36 0.78
N VAL A 142 4.63 -4.37 -0.05
CA VAL A 142 5.56 -4.34 -1.18
C VAL A 142 4.81 -4.69 -2.46
N VAL A 143 5.14 -3.98 -3.53
CA VAL A 143 4.82 -4.34 -4.91
C VAL A 143 6.11 -4.81 -5.56
N GLN A 144 6.09 -6.00 -6.15
CA GLN A 144 7.16 -6.49 -6.99
C GLN A 144 6.78 -6.28 -8.45
N MET A 145 7.66 -5.66 -9.24
CA MET A 145 7.54 -5.54 -10.69
C MET A 145 8.25 -6.73 -11.35
N VAL A 146 7.51 -7.57 -12.09
CA VAL A 146 8.06 -8.71 -12.84
C VAL A 146 7.56 -8.61 -14.28
N ASP A 147 8.46 -8.47 -15.25
CA ASP A 147 8.13 -8.36 -16.67
C ASP A 147 7.07 -7.28 -16.97
N GLY A 148 7.12 -6.16 -16.25
CA GLY A 148 6.15 -5.06 -16.36
C GLY A 148 4.80 -5.31 -15.69
N VAL A 149 4.62 -6.44 -15.00
CA VAL A 149 3.42 -6.80 -14.25
C VAL A 149 3.62 -6.53 -12.77
N GLU A 150 2.61 -5.92 -12.15
CA GLU A 150 2.56 -5.68 -10.71
C GLU A 150 2.13 -6.94 -9.97
N ARG A 151 3.01 -7.46 -9.11
CA ARG A 151 2.67 -8.46 -8.10
C ARG A 151 2.53 -7.77 -6.74
N ARG A 152 1.28 -7.70 -6.25
CA ARG A 152 0.89 -7.08 -4.99
C ARG A 152 0.57 -8.12 -3.92
N ASP A 153 0.07 -7.64 -2.78
CA ASP A 153 -0.26 -8.45 -1.61
C ASP A 153 0.97 -9.19 -1.06
N LEU A 154 2.10 -8.48 -1.05
CA LEU A 154 3.36 -8.92 -0.47
C LEU A 154 3.72 -8.03 0.72
N ARG A 155 4.41 -8.60 1.70
CA ARG A 155 5.03 -7.85 2.80
C ARG A 155 6.50 -8.17 2.92
N ALA A 156 7.30 -7.15 3.22
CA ALA A 156 8.72 -7.32 3.47
C ALA A 156 8.96 -8.08 4.79
N VAL A 157 9.75 -9.14 4.73
CA VAL A 157 10.14 -9.99 5.86
C VAL A 157 11.49 -9.60 6.45
N THR A 158 12.31 -8.91 5.65
CA THR A 158 13.60 -8.36 6.06
C THR A 158 13.71 -6.92 5.60
N ASP A 159 14.61 -6.16 6.22
CA ASP A 159 15.18 -4.98 5.56
C ASP A 159 16.13 -5.41 4.42
N LEU A 160 16.70 -4.42 3.72
CA LEU A 160 17.63 -4.64 2.62
C LEU A 160 18.90 -5.35 3.11
N TYR A 161 19.38 -6.33 2.36
CA TYR A 161 20.64 -7.04 2.61
C TYR A 161 21.36 -7.36 1.30
N SER A 162 22.65 -7.70 1.38
CA SER A 162 23.41 -8.24 0.25
C SER A 162 23.36 -9.77 0.29
N ASN A 163 22.98 -10.40 -0.83
CA ASN A 163 22.98 -11.86 -0.94
C ASN A 163 24.39 -12.44 -1.20
N ALA A 164 24.49 -13.74 -1.44
CA ALA A 164 25.76 -14.43 -1.64
C ALA A 164 26.49 -13.99 -2.93
N GLU A 165 25.73 -13.52 -3.91
CA GLU A 165 26.19 -13.00 -5.19
C GLU A 165 26.59 -11.51 -5.12
N GLY A 166 26.30 -10.84 -4.01
CA GLY A 166 26.58 -9.41 -3.79
C GLY A 166 25.48 -8.47 -4.27
N ASP A 167 24.36 -8.99 -4.77
CA ASP A 167 23.20 -8.19 -5.14
C ASP A 167 22.48 -7.67 -3.89
N ILE A 168 21.94 -6.46 -3.97
CA ILE A 168 21.08 -5.90 -2.92
C ILE A 168 19.66 -6.43 -3.14
N CYS A 169 19.09 -7.03 -2.11
CA CYS A 169 17.76 -7.62 -2.15
C CYS A 169 17.03 -7.47 -0.81
N LEU A 170 15.76 -7.87 -0.80
CA LEU A 170 14.96 -8.08 0.41
C LEU A 170 14.17 -9.38 0.26
N ARG A 171 13.73 -9.95 1.38
CA ARG A 171 12.76 -11.05 1.37
C ARG A 171 11.35 -10.52 1.49
N VAL A 172 10.46 -11.03 0.64
CA VAL A 172 9.02 -10.78 0.72
C VAL A 172 8.26 -12.08 0.93
N ALA A 173 7.10 -11.99 1.58
CA ALA A 173 6.15 -13.08 1.71
C ALA A 173 4.77 -12.64 1.20
N ALA A 174 3.93 -13.60 0.79
CA ALA A 174 2.52 -13.31 0.56
C ALA A 174 1.88 -12.79 1.85
N GLU A 175 0.99 -11.81 1.74
CA GLU A 175 0.44 -11.11 2.90
C GLU A 175 -0.32 -12.04 3.84
N LEU A 176 -1.08 -13.01 3.31
CA LEU A 176 -1.73 -14.04 4.13
C LEU A 176 -0.70 -14.84 4.93
N ASP A 177 0.40 -15.27 4.31
CA ASP A 177 1.43 -16.06 5.00
C ASP A 177 2.16 -15.21 6.06
N TRP A 178 2.41 -13.93 5.75
CA TRP A 178 2.97 -12.97 6.71
C TRP A 178 2.11 -12.83 7.96
N TYR A 179 0.80 -12.62 7.80
CA TYR A 179 -0.11 -12.52 8.94
C TYR A 179 -0.26 -13.85 9.67
N ARG A 180 -0.39 -14.97 8.93
CA ARG A 180 -0.52 -16.31 9.49
C ARG A 180 0.60 -16.65 10.45
N TRP A 181 1.83 -16.24 10.12
CA TRP A 181 2.99 -16.44 10.98
C TRP A 181 2.76 -15.97 12.42
N SER A 182 2.05 -14.86 12.62
CA SER A 182 1.80 -14.28 13.96
C SER A 182 0.99 -15.18 14.89
N TRP A 183 0.07 -16.00 14.38
CA TRP A 183 -0.78 -16.87 15.22
C TRP A 183 -0.47 -18.36 15.10
N THR A 184 0.21 -18.80 14.04
CA THR A 184 0.65 -20.19 13.91
C THR A 184 2.09 -20.41 14.41
N GLY A 185 2.89 -19.35 14.48
CA GLY A 185 4.33 -19.42 14.77
C GLY A 185 5.16 -20.03 13.64
N GLN A 186 4.55 -20.45 12.53
CA GLN A 186 5.23 -21.06 11.39
C GLN A 186 5.79 -19.98 10.46
N LEU A 187 7.08 -20.08 10.12
CA LEU A 187 7.74 -19.13 9.21
C LEU A 187 7.04 -19.11 7.85
N PRO A 188 6.81 -17.92 7.26
CA PRO A 188 6.21 -17.82 5.94
C PRO A 188 7.20 -18.28 4.87
N LYS A 189 6.67 -18.77 3.74
CA LYS A 189 7.50 -18.94 2.54
C LYS A 189 7.91 -17.56 2.03
N THR A 190 9.21 -17.36 1.84
CA THR A 190 9.75 -16.09 1.35
C THR A 190 10.31 -16.22 -0.07
N LEU A 191 10.26 -15.11 -0.80
CA LEU A 191 10.91 -14.91 -2.07
C LEU A 191 11.96 -13.81 -1.91
N GLU A 192 13.19 -14.09 -2.34
CA GLU A 192 14.22 -13.06 -2.46
C GLU A 192 13.91 -12.19 -3.68
N THR A 193 13.86 -10.88 -3.49
CA THR A 193 13.51 -9.90 -4.52
C THR A 193 14.63 -8.88 -4.65
N PRO A 194 15.21 -8.68 -5.85
CA PRO A 194 16.18 -7.61 -6.09
C PRO A 194 15.55 -6.22 -5.85
N VAL A 195 16.32 -5.29 -5.27
CA VAL A 195 15.76 -3.96 -4.90
C VAL A 195 15.22 -3.16 -6.08
N HIS A 196 15.82 -3.31 -7.26
CA HIS A 196 15.39 -2.59 -8.46
C HIS A 196 14.01 -3.06 -8.99
N LEU A 197 13.50 -4.20 -8.50
CA LEU A 197 12.17 -4.72 -8.82
C LEU A 197 11.13 -4.45 -7.72
N ALA A 198 11.51 -3.85 -6.59
CA ALA A 198 10.65 -3.74 -5.42
C ALA A 198 10.31 -2.29 -5.06
N TRP A 199 9.04 -2.08 -4.73
CA TRP A 199 8.48 -0.78 -4.37
C TRP A 199 7.58 -0.94 -3.15
N LEU A 200 7.49 0.08 -2.31
CA LEU A 200 6.52 0.16 -1.21
C LEU A 200 5.21 0.73 -1.73
N GLU A 201 4.09 0.28 -1.15
CA GLU A 201 2.76 0.87 -1.35
C GLU A 201 2.47 2.09 -0.48
#